data_AF-A0AAD5A7G3-F1
#
_entry.id   AF-A0AAD5A7G3-F1
#
_cell.length_a   1.000
_cell.length_b   1.000
_cell.length_c   1.000
_cell.angle_alpha   90.00
_cell.angle_beta   90.00
_cell.angle_gamma   90.00
#
_symmetry.space_group_name_H-M   'P 1'
#
loop_
_entity.id
_entity.type
_entity.pdbx_description
1 polymer ?
#
loop_
_entity_poly.entity_id
_entity_poly.type
_entity_poly.pdbx_seq_one_letter_code
_entity_poly.pdbx_strand_id
1 'polypeptide(L)'
;MTRVDEACPLVQDDLRKVYTSKMIKEKMKECSNRLGVPMNNIFPVKNYHEEVDTDDDLDFLILKALDQIVNIADDALVKKLSEQNTHEEYE
;
A
#
# COMPACT_ATOMS: atom_id res chain seq x y z
N MET A 1 2.24 3.52 -4.00
CA MET A 1 2.25 4.09 -5.36
C MET A 1 1.08 5.05 -5.44
N THR A 2 1.31 6.32 -5.76
CA THR A 2 0.28 7.38 -5.69
C THR A 2 -0.16 7.83 -7.08
N ARG A 3 -1.24 8.63 -7.18
CA ARG A 3 -1.76 9.24 -8.43
C ARG A 3 -2.13 8.20 -9.49
N VAL A 4 -2.85 7.17 -9.06
CA VAL A 4 -3.23 6.03 -9.91
C VAL A 4 -4.28 6.38 -10.96
N ASP A 5 -5.06 7.43 -10.69
CA ASP A 5 -6.00 8.08 -11.60
C ASP A 5 -5.26 8.78 -12.74
N GLU A 6 -4.22 9.56 -12.46
CA GLU A 6 -3.37 10.17 -13.51
C GLU A 6 -2.62 9.10 -14.33
N ALA A 7 -2.23 8.00 -13.69
CA ALA A 7 -1.51 6.92 -14.35
C ALA A 7 -2.40 6.08 -15.27
N CYS A 8 -3.73 6.05 -15.08
CA CYS A 8 -4.62 5.17 -15.83
C CYS A 8 -6.00 5.78 -16.11
N PRO A 9 -6.35 6.04 -17.39
CA PRO A 9 -7.67 6.58 -17.74
C PRO A 9 -8.83 5.71 -17.23
N LEU A 10 -8.66 4.39 -17.24
CA LEU A 10 -9.67 3.45 -16.73
C LEU A 10 -9.94 3.64 -15.22
N VAL A 11 -8.92 4.02 -14.46
CA VAL A 11 -8.99 4.26 -13.02
C VAL A 11 -9.44 5.70 -12.73
N GLN A 12 -9.10 6.64 -13.60
CA GLN A 12 -9.65 8.00 -13.57
C GLN A 12 -11.18 7.97 -13.72
N ASP A 13 -11.69 7.16 -14.64
CA ASP A 13 -13.13 7.01 -14.87
C ASP A 13 -13.84 6.23 -13.73
N ASP A 14 -13.15 5.23 -13.17
CA ASP A 14 -13.70 4.36 -12.13
C ASP A 14 -12.58 3.84 -11.21
N LEU A 15 -12.46 4.48 -10.04
CA LEU A 15 -11.40 4.20 -9.07
C LEU A 15 -11.40 2.74 -8.59
N ARG A 16 -12.56 2.07 -8.62
CA ARG A 16 -12.71 0.65 -8.22
C ARG A 16 -11.93 -0.29 -9.14
N LYS A 17 -11.55 0.16 -10.33
CA LYS A 17 -10.73 -0.60 -11.29
C LYS A 17 -9.23 -0.57 -10.99
N VAL A 18 -8.80 0.07 -9.90
CA VAL A 18 -7.39 0.17 -9.53
C VAL A 18 -6.70 -1.20 -9.48
N TYR A 19 -7.34 -2.23 -8.90
CA TYR A 19 -6.76 -3.58 -8.79
C TYR A 19 -7.02 -4.48 -10.00
N THR A 20 -7.90 -4.09 -10.92
CA THR A 20 -8.21 -4.86 -12.14
C THR A 20 -7.51 -4.31 -13.39
N SER A 21 -7.06 -3.05 -13.34
CA SER A 21 -6.32 -2.40 -14.42
C SER A 21 -4.95 -3.07 -14.66
N LYS A 22 -4.73 -3.50 -15.91
CA LYS A 22 -3.43 -4.06 -16.34
C LYS A 22 -2.29 -3.07 -16.18
N MET A 23 -2.53 -1.79 -16.50
CA MET A 23 -1.50 -0.75 -16.43
C MET A 23 -1.09 -0.47 -14.97
N ILE A 24 -2.05 -0.43 -14.05
CA ILE A 24 -1.73 -0.31 -12.62
C ILE A 24 -0.91 -1.50 -12.15
N LYS A 25 -1.30 -2.73 -12.54
CA LYS A 25 -0.53 -3.94 -12.20
C LYS A 25 0.90 -3.89 -12.73
N GLU A 26 1.12 -3.39 -13.94
CA GLU A 26 2.47 -3.20 -14.50
C GLU A 26 3.27 -2.16 -13.73
N LYS A 27 2.65 -1.03 -13.36
CA LYS A 27 3.30 -0.01 -12.54
C LYS A 27 3.66 -0.50 -11.14
N MET A 28 2.80 -1.32 -10.54
CA MET A 28 3.11 -1.98 -9.27
C MET A 28 4.32 -2.92 -9.42
N LYS A 29 4.39 -3.70 -10.51
CA LYS A 29 5.56 -4.57 -10.79
C LYS A 29 6.83 -3.75 -10.97
N GLU A 30 6.75 -2.63 -11.68
CA GLU A 30 7.87 -1.69 -11.83
C GLU A 30 8.34 -1.18 -10.46
N CYS A 31 7.42 -0.74 -9.60
CA CYS A 31 7.74 -0.33 -8.23
C CYS A 31 8.38 -1.46 -7.41
N SER A 32 7.85 -2.69 -7.49
CA SER A 32 8.39 -3.86 -6.79
C SER A 32 9.84 -4.13 -7.19
N ASN A 33 10.10 -4.16 -8.49
CA ASN A 33 11.44 -4.39 -9.02
C ASN A 33 12.42 -3.26 -8.64
N ARG A 34 11.96 -2.01 -8.62
CA ARG A 34 12.80 -0.84 -8.31
C ARG A 34 13.11 -0.69 -6.82
N LEU A 35 12.15 -1.01 -5.95
CA LEU A 35 12.29 -0.85 -4.50
C LEU A 35 12.80 -2.13 -3.81
N GLY A 36 12.82 -3.27 -4.51
CA GLY A 36 13.21 -4.55 -3.93
C GLY A 36 12.21 -5.08 -2.89
N VAL A 37 10.97 -4.57 -2.90
CA VAL A 37 9.89 -5.01 -2.01
C VAL A 37 8.91 -5.90 -2.76
N PRO A 38 8.31 -6.90 -2.12
CA PRO A 38 7.33 -7.75 -2.79
C PRO A 38 6.05 -6.98 -3.14
N MET A 39 5.35 -7.45 -4.17
CA MET A 39 4.18 -6.79 -4.75
C MET A 39 3.03 -6.55 -3.75
N ASN A 40 2.88 -7.46 -2.78
CA ASN A 40 1.88 -7.35 -1.72
C ASN A 40 2.16 -6.21 -0.74
N ASN A 41 3.35 -5.61 -0.75
CA ASN A 41 3.70 -4.43 0.06
C ASN A 41 3.54 -3.13 -0.73
N ILE A 42 2.94 -3.18 -1.92
CA ILE A 42 2.71 -2.01 -2.77
C ILE A 42 1.21 -1.75 -2.84
N PHE A 43 0.81 -0.60 -2.30
CA PHE A 43 -0.57 -0.19 -2.29
C PHE A 43 -0.77 0.95 -3.30
N PRO A 44 -1.60 0.74 -4.34
CA PRO A 44 -2.01 1.80 -5.26
C PRO A 44 -3.06 2.70 -4.59
N VAL A 45 -2.80 4.00 -4.53
CA VAL A 45 -3.71 4.99 -3.94
C VAL A 45 -3.85 6.21 -4.85
N LYS A 46 -5.02 6.83 -4.84
CA LYS A 46 -5.18 8.24 -5.21
C LYS A 46 -5.10 9.05 -3.92
N ASN A 47 -4.56 10.26 -3.97
CA ASN A 47 -4.50 11.16 -2.81
C ASN A 47 -5.50 12.30 -3.02
N TYR A 48 -6.07 12.81 -1.95
CA TYR A 48 -6.75 14.10 -1.97
C TYR A 48 -5.74 15.20 -2.33
N HIS A 49 -6.08 16.02 -3.33
CA HIS A 49 -5.21 17.10 -3.77
C HIS A 49 -5.98 18.37 -4.15
N GLU A 50 -7.14 18.22 -4.79
CA GLU A 50 -8.03 19.31 -5.21
C GLU A 50 -9.47 19.11 -4.71
N GLU A 51 -9.81 17.90 -4.32
CA GLU A 51 -11.11 17.54 -3.78
C GLU A 51 -11.32 18.14 -2.38
N VAL A 52 -12.51 18.71 -2.17
CA VAL A 52 -12.90 19.33 -0.88
C VAL A 52 -13.71 18.36 -0.02
N ASP A 53 -14.58 17.58 -0.67
CA ASP A 53 -15.41 16.57 -0.03
C ASP A 53 -14.72 15.20 -0.05
N THR A 54 -15.07 14.36 0.92
CA THR A 54 -14.60 12.97 1.00
C THR A 54 -15.31 12.09 -0.02
N ASP A 55 -14.60 11.07 -0.50
CA ASP A 55 -15.09 10.04 -1.40
C ASP A 55 -14.81 8.65 -0.81
N ASP A 56 -15.84 7.80 -0.74
CA ASP A 56 -15.75 6.48 -0.09
C ASP A 56 -14.76 5.54 -0.77
N ASP A 57 -14.66 5.58 -2.11
CA ASP A 57 -13.75 4.72 -2.85
C ASP A 57 -12.29 5.17 -2.64
N LEU A 58 -12.06 6.48 -2.56
CA LEU A 58 -10.76 7.08 -2.26
C LEU A 58 -10.32 6.79 -0.81
N ASP A 59 -11.22 7.03 0.15
CA ASP A 59 -11.00 6.76 1.56
C ASP A 59 -10.71 5.28 1.79
N PHE A 60 -11.43 4.38 1.13
CA PHE A 60 -11.17 2.95 1.21
C PHE A 60 -9.72 2.62 0.81
N LEU A 61 -9.19 3.19 -0.27
CA LEU A 61 -7.80 2.92 -0.69
C LEU A 61 -6.78 3.46 0.30
N ILE A 62 -6.99 4.67 0.82
CA ILE A 62 -6.09 5.29 1.81
C ILE A 62 -6.12 4.52 3.12
N LEU A 63 -7.32 4.23 3.64
CA LEU A 63 -7.51 3.46 4.86
C LEU A 63 -6.93 2.06 4.72
N LYS A 64 -7.07 1.41 3.56
CA LYS A 64 -6.47 0.10 3.34
C LYS A 64 -4.95 0.15 3.34
N ALA A 65 -4.34 1.19 2.78
CA ALA A 65 -2.89 1.39 2.85
C ALA A 65 -2.43 1.62 4.30
N LEU A 66 -3.17 2.44 5.08
CA LEU A 66 -2.86 2.70 6.48
C LEU A 66 -2.99 1.44 7.36
N ASP A 67 -4.06 0.67 7.19
CA ASP A 67 -4.27 -0.63 7.84
C ASP A 67 -3.04 -1.54 7.63
N GLN A 68 -2.55 -1.63 6.40
CA GLN A 68 -1.38 -2.47 6.09
C GLN A 68 -0.09 -1.93 6.69
N ILE A 69 0.10 -0.60 6.75
CA ILE A 69 1.25 0.00 7.43
C ILE A 69 1.25 -0.34 8.92
N VAL A 70 0.10 -0.23 9.58
CA VAL A 70 -0.05 -0.56 11.01
C VAL A 70 0.25 -2.03 11.26
N ASN A 71 -0.33 -2.93 10.46
CA ASN A 71 -0.07 -4.37 10.60
C ASN A 71 1.42 -4.73 10.40
N ILE A 72 2.08 -4.14 9.39
CA ILE A 72 3.53 -4.34 9.17
C ILE A 72 4.37 -3.83 10.35
N ALA A 73 3.97 -2.70 10.94
CA ALA A 73 4.67 -2.14 12.10
C ALA A 73 4.50 -3.03 13.35
N ASP A 74 3.31 -3.59 13.56
CA ASP A 74 3.02 -4.52 14.65
C ASP A 74 3.82 -5.83 14.50
N ASP A 75 3.80 -6.44 13.31
CA ASP A 75 4.59 -7.63 12.98
C ASP A 75 6.09 -7.39 13.24
N ALA A 76 6.60 -6.21 12.87
CA ALA A 76 7.99 -5.84 13.10
C ALA A 76 8.32 -5.68 14.60
N LEU A 77 7.39 -5.17 15.41
CA LEU A 77 7.55 -5.04 16.85
C LEU A 77 7.58 -6.41 17.52
N VAL A 78 6.63 -7.29 17.19
CA VAL A 78 6.55 -8.67 17.70
C VAL A 78 7.84 -9.43 17.39
N LYS A 79 8.34 -9.32 16.15
CA LYS A 79 9.59 -9.94 15.75
C LYS A 79 10.78 -9.46 16.60
N LYS A 80 10.92 -8.15 16.82
CA LYS A 80 12.00 -7.60 17.65
C LYS A 80 11.93 -8.10 19.10
N LEU A 81 10.74 -8.16 19.68
CA LEU A 81 10.55 -8.68 21.04
C LEU A 81 10.93 -10.17 21.12
N SER A 82 10.58 -10.96 20.10
CA SER A 82 10.95 -12.38 20.06
C SER A 82 12.47 -12.59 19.98
N GLU A 83 13.17 -11.74 19.22
CA GLU A 83 14.64 -11.79 19.08
C GLU A 83 15.36 -11.40 20.39
N GLN A 84 14.78 -10.45 21.16
CA GLN A 84 15.30 -10.05 22.47
C GLN A 84 15.15 -11.17 23.51
N ASN A 85 13.98 -11.80 23.58
CA ASN A 85 13.74 -12.91 24.52
C ASN A 85 14.65 -14.12 24.24
N THR A 86 14.94 -14.42 22.97
CA THR A 86 15.89 -15.48 22.64
C THR A 86 17.34 -15.14 23.02
N HIS A 87 17.71 -13.86 23.13
CA HIS A 87 19.05 -13.49 23.59
C HIS A 87 19.19 -13.53 25.12
N GLU A 88 18.12 -13.26 25.87
CA GLU A 88 18.10 -13.34 27.34
C GLU A 88 18.02 -14.79 27.87
N GLU A 89 17.50 -15.75 27.09
CA GLU A 89 17.47 -17.18 27.49
C GLU A 89 18.82 -17.92 27.37
N TYR A 90 19.84 -17.30 26.75
CA TYR A 90 21.18 -17.89 26.56
C TYR A 90 22.31 -17.11 27.29
N GLU A 91 21.98 -16.14 28.13
CA GLU A 91 22.88 -15.50 29.11
C GLU A 91 22.59 -16.00 30.54
#